data_AF-A0A452V4E5-F1
#
_entry.id   AF-A0A452V4E5-F1
#
_cell.length_a   1.000
_cell.length_b   1.000
_cell.length_c   1.000
_cell.angle_alpha   90.00
_cell.angle_beta   90.00
_cell.angle_gamma   90.00
#
_symmetry.space_group_name_H-M   'P 1'
#
loop_
_entity.id
_entity.type
_entity.pdbx_description
1 polymer ?
#
loop_
_entity_poly.entity_id
_entity_poly.type
_entity_poly.pdbx_seq_one_letter_code
_entity_poly.pdbx_strand_id
1 'polypeptide(L)'
;MKLFLGVLLCSLVLGVSSQGWLSFLKEAGQGTRDMMRAYSDMREANYKNSDKYFHARGNYDAARRGPGGAWAAKVISCAVPGNDHFLEIGKRGRMEVLFISWGRSGKDPNHFRPPGLPAKY
;
A
#
# COMPACT_ATOMS: atom_id res chain seq x y z
N MET A 1 -44.33 15.18 -9.62
CA MET A 1 -43.11 15.42 -10.43
C MET A 1 -41.91 15.94 -9.62
N LYS A 2 -42.10 16.85 -8.64
CA LYS A 2 -40.98 17.41 -7.85
C LYS A 2 -40.26 16.41 -6.92
N LEU A 3 -41.00 15.47 -6.31
CA LEU A 3 -40.43 14.42 -5.44
C LEU A 3 -39.60 13.38 -6.21
N PHE A 4 -40.04 13.02 -7.42
CA PHE A 4 -39.32 12.08 -8.29
C PHE A 4 -37.94 12.64 -8.68
N LEU A 5 -37.86 13.93 -9.00
CA LEU A 5 -36.60 14.58 -9.34
C LEU A 5 -35.64 14.61 -8.15
N GLY A 6 -36.16 14.87 -6.93
CA GLY A 6 -35.35 14.87 -5.70
C GLY A 6 -34.81 13.49 -5.33
N VAL A 7 -35.63 12.44 -5.45
CA VAL A 7 -35.19 11.04 -5.23
C VAL A 7 -34.17 10.61 -6.28
N LEU A 8 -34.38 10.97 -7.55
CA LEU A 8 -33.46 10.64 -8.64
C LEU A 8 -32.11 11.38 -8.47
N LEU A 9 -32.13 12.63 -8.04
CA LEU A 9 -30.91 13.40 -7.71
C LEU A 9 -30.17 12.81 -6.50
N CYS A 10 -30.89 12.45 -5.42
CA CYS A 10 -30.30 11.79 -4.26
C CYS A 10 -29.69 10.43 -4.61
N SER A 11 -30.38 9.65 -5.46
CA SER A 11 -29.89 8.35 -5.94
C SER A 11 -28.65 8.50 -6.81
N LEU A 12 -28.57 9.55 -7.62
CA LEU A 12 -27.40 9.85 -8.44
C LEU A 12 -26.20 10.26 -7.57
N VAL A 13 -26.42 11.13 -6.58
CA VAL A 13 -25.39 11.59 -5.65
C VAL A 13 -24.89 10.42 -4.77
N LEU A 14 -25.79 9.60 -4.23
CA LEU A 14 -25.43 8.42 -3.44
C LEU A 14 -24.79 7.31 -4.31
N GLY A 15 -25.27 7.13 -5.54
CA GLY A 15 -24.70 6.19 -6.52
C GLY A 15 -23.27 6.57 -6.89
N VAL A 16 -23.00 7.85 -7.20
CA VAL A 16 -21.66 8.38 -7.45
C VAL A 16 -20.76 8.27 -6.22
N SER A 17 -21.31 8.56 -5.02
CA SER A 17 -20.59 8.38 -3.74
C SER A 17 -20.22 6.91 -3.47
N SER A 18 -21.09 5.97 -3.84
CA SER A 18 -20.90 4.55 -3.58
C SER A 18 -19.83 3.92 -4.47
N GLN A 19 -19.73 4.36 -5.74
CA GLN A 19 -18.78 3.81 -6.70
C GLN A 19 -17.34 4.11 -6.27
N GLY A 20 -17.08 5.31 -5.76
CA GLY A 20 -15.77 5.69 -5.23
C GLY A 20 -15.39 4.94 -3.95
N TRP A 21 -16.36 4.60 -3.10
CA TRP A 21 -16.12 3.84 -1.88
C TRP A 21 -15.82 2.36 -2.19
N LEU A 22 -16.57 1.76 -3.13
CA LEU A 22 -16.33 0.38 -3.56
C LEU A 22 -14.98 0.24 -4.27
N SER A 23 -14.59 1.21 -5.12
CA SER A 23 -13.27 1.20 -5.75
C SER A 23 -12.17 1.33 -4.68
N PHE A 24 -12.30 2.27 -3.75
CA PHE A 24 -11.34 2.44 -2.66
C PHE A 24 -11.16 1.16 -1.82
N LEU A 25 -12.25 0.50 -1.42
CA LEU A 25 -12.18 -0.75 -0.65
C LEU A 25 -11.54 -1.89 -1.46
N LYS A 26 -11.86 -1.99 -2.75
CA LYS A 26 -11.24 -2.96 -3.66
C LYS A 26 -9.73 -2.72 -3.76
N GLU A 27 -9.31 -1.48 -3.96
CA GLU A 27 -7.90 -1.08 -4.03
C GLU A 27 -7.18 -1.36 -2.70
N ALA A 28 -7.80 -1.07 -1.57
CA ALA A 28 -7.25 -1.35 -0.25
C ALA A 28 -7.07 -2.86 -0.02
N GLY A 29 -8.06 -3.68 -0.40
CA GLY A 29 -7.95 -5.14 -0.34
C GLY A 29 -6.83 -5.68 -1.25
N GLN A 30 -6.69 -5.13 -2.46
CA GLN A 30 -5.59 -5.48 -3.36
C GLN A 30 -4.23 -5.07 -2.79
N GLY A 31 -4.11 -3.84 -2.27
CA GLY A 31 -2.88 -3.34 -1.65
C GLY A 31 -2.46 -4.16 -0.44
N THR A 32 -3.40 -4.58 0.41
CA THR A 32 -3.11 -5.52 1.51
C THR A 32 -2.53 -6.84 1.00
N ARG A 33 -3.10 -7.42 -0.07
CA ARG A 33 -2.56 -8.64 -0.69
C ARG A 33 -1.16 -8.42 -1.27
N ASP A 34 -0.89 -7.26 -1.87
CA ASP A 34 0.44 -6.91 -2.37
C ASP A 34 1.46 -6.85 -1.21
N MET A 35 1.10 -6.22 -0.09
CA MET A 35 1.95 -6.16 1.11
C MET A 35 2.22 -7.55 1.70
N MET A 36 1.20 -8.40 1.79
CA MET A 36 1.35 -9.79 2.26
C MET A 36 2.23 -10.63 1.33
N ARG A 37 2.09 -10.46 0.01
CA ARG A 37 2.97 -11.11 -0.97
C ARG A 37 4.40 -10.67 -0.79
N ALA A 38 4.65 -9.37 -0.65
CA ALA A 38 5.99 -8.85 -0.45
C ALA A 38 6.66 -9.40 0.81
N TYR A 39 5.89 -9.54 1.90
CA TYR A 39 6.36 -10.19 3.12
C TYR A 39 6.64 -11.69 2.90
N SER A 40 5.74 -12.40 2.22
CA SER A 40 5.89 -13.84 1.95
C SER A 40 7.12 -14.11 1.09
N ASP A 41 7.32 -13.34 0.02
CA ASP A 41 8.50 -13.43 -0.85
C ASP A 41 9.79 -13.08 -0.09
N MET A 42 9.77 -12.10 0.82
CA MET A 42 10.92 -11.79 1.68
C MET A 42 11.32 -12.98 2.56
N ARG A 43 10.30 -13.64 3.15
CA ARG A 43 10.49 -14.83 3.99
C ARG A 43 10.97 -16.02 3.17
N GLU A 44 10.42 -16.21 1.97
CA GLU A 44 10.80 -17.28 1.05
C GLU A 44 12.22 -17.08 0.51
N ALA A 45 12.56 -15.86 0.10
CA ALA A 45 13.86 -15.52 -0.45
C ALA A 45 14.98 -15.72 0.58
N ASN A 46 14.70 -15.43 1.86
CA ASN A 46 15.64 -15.49 2.98
C ASN A 46 17.02 -14.91 2.61
N TYR A 47 17.01 -13.77 1.91
CA TYR A 47 18.19 -13.23 1.24
C TYR A 47 18.76 -12.04 2.01
N LYS A 48 20.07 -12.04 2.23
CA LYS A 48 20.76 -10.99 3.00
C LYS A 48 20.58 -9.61 2.34
N ASN A 49 20.32 -8.59 3.16
CA ASN A 49 20.15 -7.19 2.73
C ASN A 49 19.01 -6.95 1.72
N SER A 50 17.97 -7.79 1.72
CA SER A 50 16.82 -7.67 0.82
C SER A 50 15.58 -7.02 1.44
N ASP A 51 15.61 -6.72 2.75
CA ASP A 51 14.50 -6.16 3.53
C ASP A 51 13.96 -4.86 2.90
N LYS A 52 14.86 -3.92 2.60
CA LYS A 52 14.50 -2.62 1.99
C LYS A 52 13.86 -2.78 0.62
N TYR A 53 14.34 -3.74 -0.19
CA TYR A 53 13.76 -4.07 -1.48
C TYR A 53 12.33 -4.56 -1.33
N PHE A 54 12.09 -5.56 -0.48
CA PHE A 54 10.75 -6.11 -0.31
C PHE A 54 9.76 -5.11 0.28
N HIS A 55 10.18 -4.27 1.22
CA HIS A 55 9.34 -3.20 1.73
C HIS A 55 9.02 -2.12 0.68
N ALA A 56 10.00 -1.72 -0.13
CA ALA A 56 9.78 -0.78 -1.22
C ALA A 56 8.86 -1.38 -2.29
N ARG A 57 9.07 -2.64 -2.69
CA ARG A 57 8.25 -3.35 -3.68
C ARG A 57 6.80 -3.53 -3.21
N GLY A 58 6.58 -3.94 -1.96
CA GLY A 58 5.23 -4.07 -1.41
C GLY A 58 4.47 -2.73 -1.42
N ASN A 59 5.14 -1.65 -1.02
CA ASN A 59 4.55 -0.30 -1.06
C ASN A 59 4.31 0.20 -2.49
N TYR A 60 5.20 -0.11 -3.42
CA TYR A 60 5.08 0.22 -4.84
C TYR A 60 3.89 -0.49 -5.49
N ASP A 61 3.80 -1.81 -5.32
CA ASP A 61 2.71 -2.61 -5.86
C ASP A 61 1.35 -2.18 -5.31
N ALA A 62 1.27 -1.97 -3.99
CA ALA A 62 0.06 -1.52 -3.33
C ALA A 62 -0.36 -0.11 -3.77
N ALA A 63 0.58 0.84 -3.87
CA ALA A 63 0.27 2.20 -4.32
C ALA A 63 -0.23 2.24 -5.77
N ARG A 64 0.24 1.33 -6.62
CA ARG A 64 -0.22 1.18 -8.01
C ARG A 64 -1.66 0.69 -8.15
N ARG A 65 -2.28 0.20 -7.07
CA ARG A 65 -3.70 -0.13 -7.07
C ARG A 65 -4.58 1.12 -7.08
N GLY A 66 -4.10 2.22 -6.52
CA GLY A 66 -4.85 3.46 -6.37
C GLY A 66 -4.80 4.01 -4.94
N PRO A 67 -5.59 5.05 -4.64
CA PRO A 67 -5.64 5.66 -3.31
C PRO A 67 -5.90 4.68 -2.16
N GLY A 68 -6.77 3.68 -2.37
CA GLY A 68 -7.06 2.66 -1.35
C GLY A 68 -5.86 1.75 -1.07
N GLY A 69 -5.12 1.37 -2.11
CA GLY A 69 -3.92 0.55 -1.96
C GLY A 69 -2.76 1.32 -1.30
N ALA A 70 -2.57 2.59 -1.65
CA ALA A 70 -1.61 3.47 -0.98
C ALA A 70 -1.95 3.68 0.51
N TRP A 71 -3.24 3.80 0.83
CA TRP A 71 -3.73 3.84 2.20
C TRP A 71 -3.42 2.53 2.95
N ALA A 72 -3.73 1.37 2.36
CA ALA A 72 -3.46 0.07 2.96
C ALA A 72 -1.97 -0.13 3.22
N ALA A 73 -1.11 0.22 2.25
CA ALA A 73 0.34 0.16 2.39
C ALA A 73 0.85 1.03 3.55
N LYS A 74 0.28 2.23 3.70
CA LYS A 74 0.58 3.13 4.82
C LYS A 74 0.19 2.48 6.14
N VAL A 75 -1.05 2.03 6.30
CA VAL A 75 -1.54 1.43 7.56
C VAL A 75 -0.72 0.19 7.93
N ILE A 76 -0.49 -0.73 6.99
CA ILE A 76 0.24 -1.98 7.26
C ILE A 76 1.70 -1.71 7.60
N SER A 77 2.35 -0.77 6.90
CA SER A 77 3.74 -0.39 7.22
C SER A 77 3.86 0.20 8.64
N CYS A 78 2.76 0.74 9.19
CA CYS A 78 2.69 1.22 10.58
C CYS A 78 2.29 0.12 11.60
N ALA A 79 1.68 -0.99 11.17
CA ALA A 79 0.99 -1.96 12.05
C ALA A 79 1.70 -3.32 12.21
N VAL A 80 2.88 -3.54 11.63
CA VAL A 80 3.61 -4.82 11.76
C VAL A 80 3.90 -5.11 13.26
N PRO A 81 3.47 -6.27 13.81
CA PRO A 81 3.55 -6.54 15.25
C PRO A 81 5.01 -6.64 15.71
N GLY A 82 5.35 -5.90 16.77
CA GLY A 82 6.72 -5.62 17.22
C GLY A 82 7.09 -4.13 17.10
N ASN A 83 6.28 -3.35 16.39
CA ASN A 83 6.37 -1.89 16.28
C ASN A 83 5.13 -1.24 16.90
N ASP A 84 5.13 -0.98 18.21
CA ASP A 84 4.16 -0.10 18.88
C ASP A 84 4.38 1.36 18.43
N HIS A 85 4.14 1.65 17.15
CA HIS A 85 4.71 2.81 16.46
C HIS A 85 3.70 3.66 15.70
N PHE A 86 2.47 3.78 16.21
CA PHE A 86 1.67 4.95 15.84
C PHE A 86 2.37 6.27 16.22
N LEU A 87 3.30 6.21 17.20
CA LEU A 87 4.10 7.33 17.70
C LEU A 87 5.57 7.38 17.18
N GLU A 88 6.14 6.29 16.64
CA GLU A 88 7.58 6.23 16.32
C GLU A 88 7.97 6.32 14.84
N ILE A 89 7.02 6.55 13.93
CA ILE A 89 7.38 7.10 12.61
C ILE A 89 8.14 8.44 12.78
N GLY A 90 7.92 9.15 13.89
CA GLY A 90 8.70 10.31 14.30
C GLY A 90 10.10 10.01 14.87
N LYS A 91 10.37 8.78 15.34
CA LYS A 91 11.65 8.38 15.96
C LYS A 91 12.53 7.51 15.05
N ARG A 92 11.94 6.83 14.07
CA ARG A 92 12.68 6.14 13.00
C ARG A 92 13.45 7.18 12.21
N GLY A 93 14.79 7.11 12.22
CA GLY A 93 15.62 8.04 11.47
C GLY A 93 15.17 8.10 10.01
N ARG A 94 15.25 9.29 9.37
CA ARG A 94 14.74 9.57 8.01
C ARG A 94 15.04 8.48 6.97
N MET A 95 16.13 7.75 7.15
CA MET A 95 16.59 6.66 6.28
C MET A 95 15.74 5.38 6.36
N GLU A 96 15.20 5.03 7.54
CA GLU A 96 14.38 3.81 7.72
C GLU A 96 12.95 3.96 7.19
N VAL A 97 12.49 5.18 6.95
CA VAL A 97 11.20 5.46 6.29
C VAL A 97 11.36 5.75 4.80
N LEU A 98 12.60 5.99 4.34
CA LEU A 98 12.88 6.41 2.97
C LEU A 98 12.49 5.35 1.93
N PHE A 99 12.73 4.07 2.20
CA PHE A 99 12.40 3.00 1.24
C PHE A 99 10.88 2.76 1.14
N ILE A 100 10.15 2.91 2.25
CA ILE A 100 8.67 2.82 2.29
C ILE A 100 8.07 3.94 1.44
N SER A 101 8.54 5.18 1.66
CA SER A 101 8.05 6.34 0.90
C SER A 101 8.50 6.29 -0.55
N TRP A 102 9.71 5.80 -0.85
CA TRP A 102 10.21 5.60 -2.20
C TRP A 102 9.29 4.71 -3.02
N GLY A 103 9.02 3.50 -2.53
CA GLY A 103 8.10 2.56 -3.19
C GLY A 103 6.70 3.16 -3.34
N ARG A 104 6.13 3.68 -2.25
CA ARG A 104 4.78 4.25 -2.27
C ARG A 104 4.64 5.48 -3.17
N SER A 105 5.73 6.21 -3.42
CA SER A 105 5.77 7.33 -4.37
C SER A 105 5.84 6.90 -5.83
N GLY A 106 5.89 5.59 -6.12
CA GLY A 106 5.96 5.06 -7.47
C GLY A 106 7.39 5.01 -8.04
N LYS A 107 8.42 5.19 -7.22
CA LYS A 107 9.80 5.03 -7.67
C LYS A 107 10.20 3.55 -7.69
N ASP A 108 11.15 3.22 -8.57
CA ASP A 108 11.57 1.84 -8.82
C ASP A 108 12.14 1.16 -7.55
N PRO A 109 11.52 0.08 -7.04
CA PRO A 109 12.04 -0.68 -5.91
C PRO A 109 13.43 -1.28 -6.13
N ASN A 110 13.83 -1.51 -7.39
CA ASN A 110 15.14 -2.09 -7.69
C ASN A 110 16.31 -1.21 -7.27
N HIS A 111 16.07 0.06 -6.95
CA HIS A 111 17.05 0.92 -6.26
C HIS A 111 17.60 0.27 -4.98
N PHE A 112 16.83 -0.58 -4.30
CA PHE A 112 17.24 -1.30 -3.10
C PHE A 112 17.54 -2.79 -3.33
N ARG A 113 17.50 -3.28 -4.58
CA ARG A 113 17.67 -4.70 -4.88
C ARG A 113 19.13 -5.11 -4.60
N PRO A 114 19.38 -6.12 -3.73
CA PRO A 114 20.74 -6.60 -3.53
C PRO A 114 21.21 -7.43 -4.74
N PRO A 115 22.51 -7.41 -5.05
CA PRO A 115 23.06 -8.22 -6.13
C PRO A 115 22.81 -9.71 -5.87
N GLY A 116 22.40 -10.42 -6.92
CA GLY A 116 22.12 -11.86 -6.85
C GLY A 116 20.74 -12.25 -6.33
N LEU A 117 19.88 -11.30 -5.93
CA LEU A 117 18.49 -11.64 -5.58
C LEU A 117 17.77 -12.27 -6.79
N PRO A 118 17.21 -13.50 -6.67
CA PRO A 118 16.59 -14.20 -7.79
C PRO A 118 15.54 -13.34 -8.51
N ALA A 119 15.57 -13.32 -9.84
CA ALA A 119 14.75 -12.43 -10.68
C ALA A 119 13.22 -12.63 -10.54
N LYS A 120 12.78 -13.74 -9.94
CA LYS A 120 11.36 -13.98 -9.64
C LYS A 120 10.79 -13.03 -8.58
N TYR A 121 11.67 -12.43 -7.77
CA TYR A 121 11.32 -11.47 -6.72
C TYR A 121 11.48 -10.05 -7.21
#